data_AF-A0A926SLY7-F1
#
_entry.id   AF-A0A926SLY7-F1
#
_cell.length_a   1.000
_cell.length_b   1.000
_cell.length_c   1.000
_cell.angle_alpha   90.00
_cell.angle_beta   90.00
_cell.angle_gamma   90.00
#
_symmetry.space_group_name_H-M   'P 1'
#
loop_
_entity.id
_entity.type
_entity.pdbx_description
1 polymer ?
#
loop_
_entity_poly.entity_id
_entity_poly.type
_entity_poly.pdbx_seq_one_letter_code
_entity_poly.pdbx_strand_id
1 'polypeptide(L)'
;MVRSSQELAEEEVRKRTHPIAYALNRVVVSLSNAVLGGTLLSLLIQAFSLNVEFGVRSLATAALPPILIAYLAFFTRAFRSPQPASDFKYYFLFAGWVVLLLTFVNFVGPDSRYGMLFGMFCLSTTLSLWVLLARNLPFRSLLSCAYGILSGFLFYILLFGIRSY
;
A
#
# COMPACT_ATOMS: atom_id res chain seq x y z
N MET A 1 9.37 -49.19 -3.88
CA MET A 1 8.13 -48.48 -3.50
C MET A 1 7.62 -47.75 -4.72
N VAL A 2 6.52 -48.21 -5.32
CA VAL A 2 5.88 -47.57 -6.47
C VAL A 2 4.90 -46.55 -5.90
N ARG A 3 5.15 -45.25 -6.11
CA ARG A 3 4.21 -44.20 -5.74
C ARG A 3 2.90 -44.42 -6.48
N SER A 4 1.78 -44.25 -5.78
CA SER A 4 0.47 -44.46 -6.40
C SER A 4 0.19 -43.39 -7.45
N SER A 5 -0.59 -43.71 -8.48
CA SER A 5 -0.97 -42.75 -9.53
C SER A 5 -1.67 -41.52 -8.98
N GLN A 6 -2.32 -41.64 -7.81
CA GLN A 6 -2.94 -40.53 -7.08
C GLN A 6 -1.90 -39.59 -6.45
N GLU A 7 -0.84 -40.12 -5.85
CA GLU A 7 0.25 -39.29 -5.29
C GLU A 7 0.96 -38.48 -6.38
N LEU A 8 1.14 -39.06 -7.58
CA LEU A 8 1.74 -38.36 -8.71
C LEU A 8 0.84 -37.25 -9.26
N ALA A 9 -0.48 -37.49 -9.32
CA ALA A 9 -1.46 -36.48 -9.73
C ALA A 9 -1.56 -35.34 -8.71
N GLU A 10 -1.54 -35.63 -7.41
CA GLU A 10 -1.51 -34.62 -6.35
C GLU A 10 -0.21 -33.80 -6.36
N GLU A 11 0.93 -34.43 -6.64
CA GLU A 11 2.22 -33.75 -6.74
C GLU A 11 2.30 -32.85 -7.99
N GLU A 12 1.72 -33.26 -9.12
CA GLU A 12 1.57 -32.41 -10.31
C GLU A 12 0.61 -31.25 -10.10
N VAL A 13 -0.55 -31.49 -9.47
CA VAL A 13 -1.49 -30.43 -9.11
C VAL A 13 -0.80 -29.44 -8.17
N ARG A 14 -0.12 -29.92 -7.12
CA ARG A 14 0.63 -29.06 -6.18
C ARG A 14 1.72 -28.23 -6.90
N LYS A 15 2.44 -28.84 -7.85
CA LYS A 15 3.44 -28.15 -8.69
C LYS A 15 2.82 -27.10 -9.62
N ARG A 16 1.61 -27.31 -10.14
CA ARG A 16 0.89 -26.34 -11.01
C ARG A 16 0.17 -25.24 -10.22
N THR A 17 -0.33 -25.55 -9.02
CA THR A 17 -0.99 -24.56 -8.16
C THR A 17 0.00 -23.54 -7.60
N HIS A 18 1.26 -23.95 -7.37
CA HIS A 18 2.32 -23.08 -6.84
C HIS A 18 2.67 -21.87 -7.73
N PRO A 19 2.89 -22.00 -9.06
CA PRO A 19 3.15 -20.85 -9.93
C PRO A 19 1.91 -19.97 -10.13
N ILE A 20 0.71 -20.55 -10.16
CA ILE A 20 -0.55 -19.77 -10.29
C ILE A 20 -0.76 -18.92 -9.03
N ALA A 21 -0.63 -19.51 -7.84
CA ALA A 21 -0.73 -18.78 -6.58
C ALA A 21 0.35 -17.69 -6.48
N TYR A 22 1.57 -17.97 -6.94
CA TYR A 22 2.65 -17.00 -6.96
C TYR A 22 2.36 -15.81 -7.91
N ALA A 23 1.83 -16.09 -9.11
CA ALA A 23 1.43 -15.06 -10.06
C ALA A 23 0.30 -14.19 -9.48
N LEU A 24 -0.73 -14.80 -8.90
CA LEU A 24 -1.83 -14.09 -8.24
C LEU A 24 -1.32 -13.18 -7.12
N ASN A 25 -0.40 -13.68 -6.30
CA ASN A 25 0.22 -12.94 -5.21
C ASN A 25 1.03 -11.72 -5.69
N ARG A 26 1.71 -11.82 -6.84
CA ARG A 26 2.37 -10.66 -7.47
C ARG A 26 1.35 -9.65 -7.98
N VAL A 27 0.24 -10.10 -8.55
CA VAL A 27 -0.85 -9.21 -9.00
C VAL A 27 -1.41 -8.44 -7.81
N VAL A 28 -1.63 -9.08 -6.66
CA VAL A 28 -2.11 -8.44 -5.43
C VAL A 28 -1.17 -7.32 -4.97
N VAL A 29 0.15 -7.56 -4.95
CA VAL A 29 1.15 -6.53 -4.61
C VAL A 29 1.19 -5.40 -5.64
N SER A 30 1.03 -5.72 -6.93
CA SER A 30 0.95 -4.69 -7.98
C SER A 30 -0.31 -3.85 -7.85
N LEU A 31 -1.44 -4.48 -7.51
CA LEU A 31 -2.72 -3.80 -7.34
C LEU A 31 -2.71 -2.89 -6.11
N SER A 32 -2.12 -3.31 -4.99
CA SER A 32 -2.00 -2.46 -3.80
C SER A 32 -1.16 -1.21 -4.08
N ASN A 33 -0.08 -1.35 -4.87
CA ASN A 33 0.70 -0.21 -5.35
C ASN A 33 -0.13 0.72 -6.24
N ALA A 34 -0.87 0.16 -7.21
CA ALA A 34 -1.71 0.93 -8.12
C ALA A 34 -2.81 1.70 -7.38
N VAL A 35 -3.42 1.09 -6.36
CA VAL A 35 -4.46 1.73 -5.53
C VAL A 35 -3.88 2.90 -4.73
N LEU A 36 -2.77 2.71 -4.01
CA LEU A 36 -2.15 3.79 -3.24
C LEU A 36 -1.63 4.92 -4.14
N GLY A 37 -0.90 4.55 -5.19
CA GLY A 37 -0.34 5.51 -6.15
C GLY A 37 -1.42 6.24 -6.94
N GLY A 38 -2.46 5.54 -7.38
CA GLY A 38 -3.61 6.11 -8.07
C GLY A 38 -4.40 7.07 -7.18
N THR A 39 -4.58 6.75 -5.90
CA THR A 39 -5.24 7.65 -4.94
C THR A 39 -4.42 8.93 -4.75
N LEU A 40 -3.10 8.82 -4.58
CA LEU A 40 -2.22 9.98 -4.45
C LEU A 40 -2.22 10.83 -5.73
N LEU A 41 -2.16 10.21 -6.90
CA LEU A 41 -2.20 10.90 -8.19
C LEU A 41 -3.53 11.63 -8.39
N SER A 42 -4.66 10.98 -8.05
CA SER A 42 -5.99 11.59 -8.10
C SER A 42 -6.07 12.85 -7.23
N LEU A 43 -5.56 12.77 -5.98
CA LEU A 43 -5.51 13.92 -5.08
C LEU A 43 -4.63 15.06 -5.63
N LEU A 44 -3.48 14.75 -6.25
CA LEU A 44 -2.64 15.76 -6.89
C LEU A 44 -3.39 16.46 -8.03
N ILE A 45 -4.05 15.71 -8.91
CA ILE A 45 -4.84 16.26 -10.01
C ILE A 45 -5.93 17.19 -9.46
N GLN A 46 -6.65 16.77 -8.43
CA GLN A 46 -7.65 17.60 -7.76
C GLN A 46 -7.04 18.88 -7.18
N ALA A 47 -5.86 18.81 -6.55
CA ALA A 47 -5.20 20.01 -6.04
C ALA A 47 -4.83 21.01 -7.15
N PHE A 48 -4.36 20.53 -8.31
CA PHE A 48 -4.09 21.39 -9.46
C PHE A 48 -5.37 22.00 -10.06
N SER A 49 -6.51 21.30 -9.99
CA SER A 49 -7.79 21.87 -10.44
C SER A 49 -8.31 23.01 -9.56
N LEU A 50 -7.90 23.08 -8.30
CA LEU A 50 -8.28 24.18 -7.40
C LEU A 50 -7.48 25.46 -7.72
N ASN A 51 -6.15 25.36 -7.71
CA ASN A 51 -5.25 26.47 -8.05
C ASN A 51 -3.82 25.93 -8.28
N VAL A 52 -3.05 26.58 -9.16
CA VAL A 52 -1.64 26.24 -9.42
C VAL A 52 -0.78 26.30 -8.15
N GLU A 53 -0.93 27.33 -7.31
CA GLU A 53 -0.18 27.46 -6.06
C GLU A 53 -0.44 26.27 -5.13
N PHE A 54 -1.71 25.87 -5.02
CA PHE A 54 -2.11 24.74 -4.18
C PHE A 54 -1.63 23.40 -4.76
N GLY A 55 -1.66 23.25 -6.09
CA GLY A 55 -1.09 22.11 -6.80
C GLY A 55 0.42 21.96 -6.57
N VAL A 56 1.18 23.05 -6.66
CA VAL A 56 2.64 23.04 -6.39
C VAL A 56 2.92 22.70 -4.92
N ARG A 57 2.18 23.26 -3.97
CA ARG A 57 2.30 22.91 -2.54
C ARG A 57 1.98 21.44 -2.30
N SER A 58 0.95 20.90 -2.96
CA SER A 58 0.56 19.49 -2.88
C SER A 58 1.64 18.57 -3.45
N LEU A 59 2.21 18.93 -4.59
CA LEU A 59 3.33 18.20 -5.20
C LEU A 59 4.55 18.16 -4.28
N ALA A 60 4.92 19.30 -3.69
CA ALA A 60 6.02 19.38 -2.73
C ALA A 60 5.74 18.48 -1.51
N THR A 61 4.52 18.52 -0.99
CA THR A 61 4.08 17.73 0.16
C THR A 61 4.09 16.22 -0.14
N ALA A 62 3.73 15.82 -1.37
CA ALA A 62 3.79 14.44 -1.82
C ALA A 62 5.23 13.98 -2.15
N ALA A 63 6.10 14.86 -2.62
CA ALA A 63 7.50 14.51 -2.95
C ALA A 63 8.41 14.45 -1.71
N LEU A 64 8.06 15.14 -0.63
CA LEU A 64 8.92 15.27 0.54
C LEU A 64 9.15 13.93 1.29
N PRO A 65 8.15 13.08 1.55
CA PRO A 65 8.37 11.78 2.19
C PRO A 65 9.37 10.85 1.46
N PRO A 66 9.27 10.61 0.14
CA PRO A 66 10.22 9.74 -0.55
C PRO A 66 11.64 10.34 -0.56
N ILE A 67 11.78 11.67 -0.68
CA ILE A 67 13.08 12.35 -0.61
C ILE A 67 13.70 12.16 0.78
N LEU A 68 12.94 12.41 1.86
CA LEU A 68 13.41 12.22 3.24
C LEU A 68 13.78 10.77 3.51
N ILE A 69 12.95 9.82 3.11
CA ILE A 69 13.23 8.39 3.32
C ILE A 69 14.46 7.95 2.53
N ALA A 70 14.62 8.40 1.27
CA ALA A 70 15.81 8.11 0.48
C ALA A 70 17.08 8.70 1.11
N TYR A 71 17.00 9.95 1.59
CA TYR A 71 18.09 10.61 2.30
C TYR A 71 18.47 9.86 3.58
N LEU A 72 17.49 9.53 4.42
CA LEU A 72 17.71 8.75 5.63
C LEU A 72 18.28 7.36 5.33
N ALA A 73 17.81 6.70 4.27
CA ALA A 73 18.30 5.38 3.87
C ALA A 73 19.76 5.42 3.40
N PHE A 74 20.14 6.48 2.69
CA PHE A 74 21.52 6.70 2.26
C PHE A 74 22.47 6.88 3.46
N PHE A 75 22.09 7.70 4.44
CA PHE A 75 22.95 8.04 5.57
C PHE A 75 23.01 6.96 6.64
N THR A 76 21.88 6.34 6.96
CA THR A 76 21.83 5.42 8.11
C THR A 76 22.42 4.06 7.80
N ARG A 77 22.43 3.60 6.53
CA ARG A 77 22.80 2.23 6.10
C ARG A 77 22.13 1.10 6.94
N ALA A 78 21.14 1.44 7.75
CA ALA A 78 20.69 0.66 8.89
C ALA A 78 19.16 0.59 8.97
N PHE A 79 18.49 0.61 7.82
CA PHE A 79 17.14 0.05 7.76
C PHE A 79 17.26 -1.48 7.86
N ARG A 80 17.56 -1.97 9.07
CA ARG A 80 17.35 -3.38 9.39
C ARG A 80 15.86 -3.64 9.29
N SER A 81 15.50 -4.77 8.70
CA SER A 81 14.11 -5.26 8.74
C SER A 81 13.61 -5.14 10.18
N PRO A 82 12.40 -4.59 10.41
CA PRO A 82 11.78 -4.71 11.73
C PRO A 82 11.79 -6.18 12.14
N GLN A 83 11.94 -6.45 13.45
CA GLN A 83 11.85 -7.80 13.97
C GLN A 83 10.61 -8.50 13.40
N PRO A 84 10.70 -9.78 13.04
CA PRO A 84 9.60 -10.47 12.38
C PRO A 84 8.36 -10.44 13.28
N ALA A 85 7.41 -9.58 12.95
CA ALA A 85 6.08 -9.60 13.53
C ALA A 85 5.26 -10.68 12.82
N SER A 86 4.25 -11.21 13.51
CA SER A 86 3.31 -12.16 12.90
C SER A 86 2.66 -11.53 11.66
N ASP A 87 2.58 -12.28 10.56
CA ASP A 87 1.93 -11.86 9.31
C ASP A 87 0.52 -11.30 9.58
N PHE A 88 -0.21 -11.89 10.53
CA PHE A 88 -1.53 -11.43 10.94
C PHE A 88 -1.50 -9.98 11.45
N LYS A 89 -0.49 -9.60 12.23
CA LYS A 89 -0.37 -8.22 12.75
C LYS A 89 -0.17 -7.21 11.63
N TYR A 90 0.61 -7.57 10.61
CA TYR A 90 0.82 -6.73 9.44
C TYR A 90 -0.47 -6.50 8.65
N TYR A 91 -1.29 -7.55 8.47
CA TYR A 91 -2.60 -7.42 7.81
C TYR A 91 -3.50 -6.39 8.51
N PHE A 92 -3.74 -6.56 9.81
CA PHE A 92 -4.64 -5.67 10.56
C PHE A 92 -4.09 -4.25 10.68
N LEU A 93 -2.77 -4.11 10.84
CA LEU A 93 -2.12 -2.81 10.89
C LEU A 93 -2.35 -2.04 9.59
N PHE A 94 -2.08 -2.66 8.43
CA PHE A 94 -2.25 -1.99 7.14
C PHE A 94 -3.72 -1.79 6.77
N ALA A 95 -4.60 -2.74 7.08
CA ALA A 95 -6.04 -2.58 6.85
C ALA A 95 -6.60 -1.42 7.67
N GLY A 96 -6.33 -1.40 8.98
CA GLY A 96 -6.77 -0.33 9.87
C GLY A 96 -6.15 1.02 9.48
N TRP A 97 -4.87 1.04 9.13
CA TRP A 97 -4.18 2.25 8.69
C TRP A 97 -4.79 2.83 7.41
N VAL A 98 -5.06 2.01 6.40
CA VAL A 98 -5.67 2.48 5.14
C VAL A 98 -7.08 3.01 5.36
N VAL A 99 -7.90 2.32 6.15
CA VAL A 99 -9.25 2.81 6.49
C VAL A 99 -9.17 4.15 7.21
N LEU A 100 -8.31 4.27 8.21
CA LEU A 100 -8.13 5.52 8.97
C LEU A 100 -7.64 6.65 8.08
N LEU A 101 -6.67 6.37 7.22
CA LEU A 101 -6.09 7.36 6.33
C LEU A 101 -7.09 7.84 5.27
N LEU A 102 -7.87 6.94 4.66
CA LEU A 102 -8.90 7.32 3.68
C LEU A 102 -10.05 8.09 4.35
N THR A 103 -10.43 7.70 5.57
CA THR A 103 -11.41 8.44 6.38
C THR A 103 -10.91 9.85 6.67
N PHE A 104 -9.66 9.99 7.10
CA PHE A 104 -9.07 11.29 7.34
C PHE A 104 -9.07 12.16 6.08
N VAL A 105 -8.60 11.62 4.94
CA VAL A 105 -8.56 12.35 3.66
C VAL A 105 -9.96 12.82 3.24
N ASN A 106 -10.98 11.98 3.38
CA ASN A 106 -12.33 12.29 2.90
C ASN A 106 -13.16 13.16 3.85
N PHE A 107 -12.93 13.10 5.17
CA PHE A 107 -13.71 13.86 6.13
C PHE A 107 -13.00 15.15 6.58
N VAL A 108 -11.67 15.14 6.72
CA VAL A 108 -10.91 16.31 7.20
C VAL A 108 -10.33 17.13 6.05
N GLY A 109 -10.04 16.47 4.92
CA GLY A 109 -9.46 17.08 3.73
C GLY A 109 -10.31 18.19 3.11
N PRO A 110 -11.63 18.00 2.89
CA PRO A 110 -12.47 19.02 2.26
C PRO A 110 -12.66 20.27 3.12
N ASP A 111 -12.78 20.09 4.44
CA ASP A 111 -13.10 21.17 5.37
C ASP A 111 -11.89 22.04 5.74
N SER A 112 -10.67 21.57 5.44
CA SER A 112 -9.45 22.29 5.79
C SER A 112 -8.43 22.29 4.64
N ARG A 113 -8.00 23.48 4.21
CA ARG A 113 -6.96 23.65 3.17
C ARG A 113 -5.67 22.86 3.49
N TYR A 114 -5.35 22.69 4.77
CA TYR A 114 -4.19 21.94 5.23
C TYR A 114 -4.46 20.44 5.43
N GLY A 115 -5.72 20.02 5.59
CA GLY A 115 -6.09 18.61 5.75
C GLY A 115 -5.81 17.78 4.50
N MET A 116 -6.09 18.34 3.32
CA MET A 116 -5.77 17.68 2.05
C MET A 116 -4.24 17.52 1.87
N LEU A 117 -3.46 18.56 2.18
CA LEU A 117 -2.00 18.51 2.13
C LEU A 117 -1.45 17.44 3.11
N PHE A 118 -1.95 17.42 4.34
CA PHE A 118 -1.56 16.42 5.33
C PHE A 118 -1.95 15.00 4.91
N GLY A 119 -3.14 14.82 4.34
CA GLY A 119 -3.58 13.55 3.77
C GLY A 119 -2.63 13.04 2.67
N MET A 120 -2.20 13.92 1.76
CA MET A 120 -1.21 13.59 0.74
C MET A 120 0.16 13.26 1.33
N PHE A 121 0.59 14.01 2.36
CA PHE A 121 1.82 13.71 3.09
C PHE A 121 1.78 12.30 3.71
N CYS A 122 0.68 11.94 4.39
CA CYS A 122 0.49 10.63 4.99
C CYS A 122 0.42 9.52 3.93
N LEU A 123 -0.28 9.74 2.82
CA LEU A 123 -0.36 8.78 1.70
C LEU A 123 1.02 8.53 1.09
N SER A 124 1.75 9.60 0.79
CA SER A 124 3.10 9.50 0.21
C SER A 124 4.08 8.86 1.19
N THR A 125 3.98 9.16 2.49
CA THR A 125 4.75 8.49 3.54
C THR A 125 4.42 7.00 3.58
N THR A 126 3.14 6.64 3.51
CA THR A 126 2.70 5.23 3.50
C THR A 126 3.24 4.50 2.28
N LEU A 127 3.17 5.11 1.09
CA LEU A 127 3.67 4.52 -0.15
C LEU A 127 5.21 4.37 -0.13
N SER A 128 5.91 5.36 0.43
CA SER A 128 7.37 5.32 0.55
C SER A 128 7.83 4.26 1.57
N LEU A 129 7.15 4.16 2.72
CA LEU A 129 7.37 3.09 3.69
C LEU A 129 7.03 1.73 3.11
N TRP A 130 5.96 1.62 2.34
CA TRP A 130 5.57 0.41 1.64
C TRP A 130 6.66 -0.08 0.68
N VAL A 131 7.22 0.81 -0.15
CA VAL A 131 8.34 0.49 -1.05
C VAL A 131 9.59 0.07 -0.27
N LEU A 132 9.87 0.73 0.86
CA LEU A 132 11.01 0.38 1.70
C LEU A 132 10.83 -0.99 2.38
N LEU A 133 9.61 -1.30 2.84
CA LEU A 133 9.26 -2.60 3.40
C LEU A 133 9.30 -3.70 2.33
N ALA A 134 8.89 -3.41 1.10
CA ALA A 134 8.98 -4.34 -0.04
C ALA A 134 10.41 -4.79 -0.35
N ARG A 135 11.41 -3.98 -0.02
CA ARG A 135 12.82 -4.34 -0.18
C ARG A 135 13.37 -5.20 0.95
N ASN A 136 12.81 -5.10 2.16
CA ASN A 136 13.43 -5.64 3.38
C ASN A 136 12.63 -6.76 4.04
N LEU A 137 11.34 -6.94 3.72
CA LEU A 137 10.49 -7.97 4.29
C LEU A 137 10.45 -9.26 3.46
N PRO A 138 10.25 -10.43 4.11
CA PRO A 138 9.93 -11.65 3.39
C PRO A 138 8.62 -11.50 2.61
N PHE A 139 8.54 -12.16 1.45
CA PHE A 139 7.41 -12.06 0.53
C PHE A 139 6.05 -12.36 1.19
N ARG A 140 6.00 -13.26 2.18
CA ARG A 140 4.78 -13.61 2.91
C ARG A 140 4.23 -12.45 3.74
N SER A 141 5.09 -11.73 4.46
CA SER A 141 4.68 -10.57 5.25
C SER A 141 4.31 -9.39 4.33
N LEU A 142 5.03 -9.23 3.21
CA LEU A 142 4.66 -8.27 2.17
C LEU A 142 3.24 -8.54 1.64
N LEU A 143 2.94 -9.81 1.36
CA LEU A 143 1.63 -10.24 0.90
C LEU A 143 0.54 -9.89 1.90
N SER A 144 0.81 -10.12 3.19
CA SER A 144 -0.13 -9.81 4.28
C SER A 144 -0.47 -8.32 4.33
N CYS A 145 0.54 -7.46 4.21
CA CYS A 145 0.34 -6.02 4.09
C CYS A 145 -0.45 -5.64 2.83
N ALA A 146 -0.14 -6.24 1.67
CA ALA A 146 -0.84 -5.95 0.41
C ALA A 146 -2.33 -6.31 0.50
N TYR A 147 -2.64 -7.48 1.07
CA TYR A 147 -4.03 -7.87 1.36
C TYR A 147 -4.68 -6.91 2.35
N GLY A 148 -3.96 -6.47 3.39
CA GLY A 148 -4.46 -5.46 4.32
C GLY A 148 -4.79 -4.13 3.65
N ILE A 149 -3.93 -3.65 2.76
CA ILE A 149 -4.16 -2.42 1.99
C ILE A 149 -5.43 -2.55 1.14
N LEU A 150 -5.55 -3.64 0.36
CA LEU A 150 -6.68 -3.84 -0.53
C LEU A 150 -7.99 -4.07 0.24
N SER A 151 -7.96 -4.88 1.29
CA SER A 151 -9.15 -5.14 2.11
C SER A 151 -9.58 -3.89 2.87
N GLY A 152 -8.64 -3.11 3.40
CA GLY A 152 -8.92 -1.83 4.03
C GLY A 152 -9.53 -0.83 3.04
N PHE A 153 -9.02 -0.78 1.81
CA PHE A 153 -9.57 0.07 0.76
C PHE A 153 -11.00 -0.35 0.36
N LEU A 154 -11.23 -1.65 0.16
CA LEU A 154 -12.56 -2.19 -0.13
C LEU A 154 -13.54 -1.97 1.02
N PHE A 155 -13.09 -2.17 2.26
CA PHE A 155 -13.89 -1.95 3.46
C PHE A 155 -14.29 -0.47 3.59
N TYR A 156 -13.35 0.44 3.32
CA TYR A 156 -13.64 1.87 3.27
C TYR A 156 -14.72 2.19 2.22
N ILE A 157 -14.59 1.66 0.99
CA ILE A 157 -15.59 1.85 -0.07
C ILE A 157 -16.95 1.27 0.34
N LEU A 158 -16.98 0.10 0.99
CA LEU A 158 -18.23 -0.50 1.46
C LEU A 158 -18.94 0.36 2.50
N LEU A 159 -18.20 1.00 3.40
CA LEU A 159 -18.77 1.84 4.47
C LEU A 159 -19.18 3.23 3.99
N PHE A 160 -18.36 3.87 3.15
CA PHE A 160 -18.51 5.29 2.82
C PHE A 160 -18.83 5.55 1.34
N GLY A 161 -18.84 4.51 0.51
CA GLY A 161 -19.00 4.61 -0.93
C GLY A 161 -17.75 5.16 -1.64
N ILE A 162 -17.87 5.31 -2.96
CA ILE A 162 -16.92 6.08 -3.76
C ILE A 162 -17.45 7.50 -3.79
N ARG A 163 -16.92 8.38 -2.94
CA ARG A 163 -17.27 9.80 -3.00
C ARG A 163 -16.53 10.42 -4.18
N SER A 164 -17.22 10.54 -5.32
CA SER A 164 -16.76 11.34 -6.44
C SER A 164 -16.99 12.81 -6.12
N TYR A 165 -15.91 13.58 -5.98
CA TYR A 165 -15.95 15.04 -6.06
C TYR A 165 -15.67 15.47 -7.49
#